data_AF-A0A2W5KYZ4-F1
#
_entry.id   AF-A0A2W5KYZ4-F1
#
_cell.length_a   1.000
_cell.length_b   1.000
_cell.length_c   1.000
_cell.angle_alpha   90.00
_cell.angle_beta   90.00
_cell.angle_gamma   90.00
#
_symmetry.space_group_name_H-M   'P 1'
#
loop_
_entity.id
_entity.type
_entity.pdbx_description
1 polymer ?
#
loop_
_entity_poly.entity_id
_entity_poly.type
_entity_poly.pdbx_seq_one_letter_code
_entity_poly.pdbx_strand_id
1 'polypeptide(L)'
;MTLKDLDDAGKDVRAWCFDCARGDRIDAIIWKLFADRGWPMGLADAAPRFRCRQCGSAAAVHLYPATRPYLPPMTATDMAALIFFGARKAAKSSRRDPIIEAAWRTLSAPARQSAQPRPPRPAPPPLRLAWPRPDRPDPESV
;
A
#
# COMPACT_ATOMS: atom_id res chain seq x y z
N MET A 1 -24.40 -19.40 -0.59
CA MET A 1 -22.93 -19.40 -0.53
C MET A 1 -22.46 -17.97 -0.33
N THR A 2 -21.80 -17.73 0.80
CA THR A 2 -21.37 -16.41 1.26
C THR A 2 -19.87 -16.20 1.05
N LEU A 3 -19.40 -14.95 1.20
CA LEU A 3 -17.98 -14.62 1.23
C LEU A 3 -17.24 -15.33 2.38
N LYS A 4 -17.92 -15.56 3.51
CA LYS A 4 -17.35 -16.28 4.66
C LYS A 4 -17.20 -17.77 4.36
N ASP A 5 -18.23 -18.39 3.77
CA ASP A 5 -18.18 -19.82 3.39
C ASP A 5 -17.02 -20.11 2.42
N LEU A 6 -16.66 -19.12 1.58
CA LEU A 6 -15.51 -19.21 0.68
C LEU A 6 -14.19 -19.20 1.43
N ASP A 7 -14.02 -18.29 2.38
CA ASP A 7 -12.79 -18.19 3.18
C ASP A 7 -12.60 -19.44 4.05
N ASP A 8 -13.68 -19.91 4.68
CA ASP A 8 -13.69 -21.16 5.46
C ASP A 8 -13.33 -22.37 4.57
N ALA A 9 -13.70 -22.35 3.29
CA ALA A 9 -13.33 -23.36 2.30
C ALA A 9 -11.93 -23.15 1.68
N GLY A 10 -11.16 -22.16 2.14
CA GLY A 10 -9.84 -21.82 1.61
C GLY A 10 -9.85 -21.33 0.15
N LYS A 11 -10.98 -20.78 -0.30
CA LYS A 11 -11.17 -20.24 -1.65
C LYS A 11 -11.11 -18.72 -1.62
N ASP A 12 -10.68 -18.15 -2.73
CA ASP A 12 -10.72 -16.71 -2.97
C ASP A 12 -11.96 -16.35 -3.82
N VAL A 13 -12.19 -15.06 -4.01
CA VAL A 13 -13.25 -14.53 -4.88
C VAL A 13 -12.61 -14.00 -6.17
N ARG A 14 -13.17 -14.36 -7.33
CA ARG A 14 -12.85 -13.70 -8.60
C ARG A 14 -13.98 -12.75 -8.96
N ALA A 15 -13.67 -11.46 -9.07
CA ALA A 15 -14.56 -10.47 -9.65
C ALA A 15 -14.28 -10.38 -11.15
N TRP A 16 -15.29 -10.65 -11.98
CA TRP A 16 -15.19 -10.62 -13.44
C TRP A 16 -16.13 -9.57 -14.02
N CYS A 17 -15.60 -8.69 -14.86
CA CYS A 17 -16.35 -7.72 -15.63
C CYS A 17 -16.60 -8.26 -17.04
N PHE A 18 -17.87 -8.42 -17.41
CA PHE A 18 -18.25 -8.93 -18.74
C PHE A 18 -18.02 -7.92 -19.86
N ASP A 19 -18.24 -6.63 -19.61
CA ASP A 19 -18.02 -5.59 -20.63
C ASP A 19 -16.55 -5.49 -21.04
N CYS A 20 -15.63 -5.58 -20.07
CA CYS A 20 -14.20 -5.46 -20.33
C CYS A 20 -13.50 -6.80 -20.56
N ALA A 21 -14.21 -7.93 -20.38
CA ALA A 21 -13.65 -9.29 -20.38
C ALA A 21 -12.39 -9.42 -19.50
N ARG A 22 -12.44 -8.83 -18.29
CA ARG A 22 -11.32 -8.80 -17.34
C ARG A 22 -11.79 -9.22 -15.96
N GLY A 23 -10.91 -9.84 -15.19
CA GLY A 23 -11.20 -10.14 -13.81
C GLY A 23 -10.01 -9.99 -12.89
N ASP A 24 -10.31 -9.58 -11.67
CA ASP A 24 -9.37 -9.47 -10.57
C ASP A 24 -9.69 -10.54 -9.52
N ARG A 25 -8.64 -11.03 -8.85
CA ARG A 25 -8.79 -11.92 -7.70
C ARG A 25 -8.79 -11.07 -6.44
N ILE A 26 -9.66 -11.42 -5.52
CA ILE A 26 -9.91 -10.75 -4.26
C ILE A 26 -9.84 -11.81 -3.17
N ASP A 27 -9.06 -11.54 -2.14
CA ASP A 27 -8.98 -12.42 -0.98
C ASP A 27 -10.35 -12.52 -0.31
N ALA A 28 -10.79 -13.75 -0.01
CA ALA A 28 -12.07 -13.97 0.64
C ALA A 28 -12.15 -13.36 2.04
N ILE A 29 -11.01 -13.05 2.69
CA ILE A 29 -10.95 -12.31 3.97
C ILE A 29 -11.69 -10.96 3.94
N ILE A 30 -12.01 -10.44 2.75
CA ILE A 30 -12.88 -9.28 2.54
C ILE A 30 -14.23 -9.41 3.26
N TRP A 31 -14.69 -10.63 3.59
CA TRP A 31 -15.89 -10.84 4.39
C TRP A 31 -15.88 -10.09 5.72
N LYS A 32 -14.70 -9.88 6.35
CA LYS A 32 -14.58 -9.12 7.61
C LYS A 32 -15.06 -7.68 7.44
N LEU A 33 -14.66 -7.04 6.34
CA LEU A 33 -15.11 -5.68 6.01
C LEU A 33 -16.63 -5.64 5.79
N PHE A 34 -17.20 -6.67 5.16
CA PHE A 34 -18.64 -6.75 4.96
C PHE A 34 -19.39 -6.93 6.28
N ALA A 35 -18.88 -7.77 7.18
CA ALA A 35 -19.43 -7.96 8.51
C ALA A 35 -19.41 -6.66 9.33
N ASP A 36 -18.25 -5.97 9.37
CA ASP A 36 -18.09 -4.71 10.12
C ASP A 36 -19.01 -3.60 9.61
N ARG A 37 -19.34 -3.61 8.32
CA ARG A 37 -20.19 -2.61 7.67
C ARG A 37 -21.67 -3.00 7.63
N GLY A 38 -22.04 -4.19 8.13
CA GLY A 38 -23.39 -4.72 8.05
C GLY A 38 -23.86 -4.92 6.59
N TRP A 39 -22.94 -5.20 5.67
CA TRP A 39 -23.26 -5.42 4.27
C TRP A 39 -23.67 -6.86 4.00
N PRO A 40 -24.51 -7.11 2.97
CA PRO A 40 -24.90 -8.47 2.62
C PRO A 40 -23.70 -9.28 2.15
N MET A 41 -23.54 -10.48 2.71
CA MET A 41 -22.38 -11.36 2.46
C MET A 41 -22.60 -12.34 1.30
N GLY A 42 -23.79 -12.33 0.67
CA GLY A 42 -24.08 -13.14 -0.50
C GLY A 42 -23.27 -12.66 -1.72
N LEU A 43 -22.78 -13.58 -2.54
CA LEU A 43 -21.94 -13.24 -3.70
C LEU A 43 -22.64 -12.29 -4.70
N ALA A 44 -23.92 -12.54 -4.98
CA ALA A 44 -24.71 -11.70 -5.88
C ALA A 44 -24.93 -10.30 -5.27
N ASP A 45 -25.28 -10.23 -3.99
CA ASP A 45 -25.55 -8.97 -3.29
C ASP A 45 -24.28 -8.15 -3.01
N ALA A 46 -23.13 -8.82 -2.94
CA ALA A 46 -21.83 -8.20 -2.76
C ALA A 46 -21.27 -7.64 -4.08
N ALA A 47 -21.67 -8.18 -5.23
CA ALA A 47 -21.15 -7.80 -6.54
C ALA A 47 -21.18 -6.29 -6.84
N PRO A 48 -22.26 -5.53 -6.52
CA PRO A 48 -22.33 -4.09 -6.75
C PRO A 48 -21.27 -3.27 -5.98
N ARG A 49 -20.61 -3.85 -4.98
CA ARG A 49 -19.54 -3.17 -4.23
C ARG A 49 -18.19 -3.25 -4.93
N PHE A 50 -18.06 -4.12 -5.93
CA PHE A 50 -16.85 -4.26 -6.71
C PHE A 50 -17.00 -3.48 -8.02
N ARG A 51 -15.97 -2.72 -8.38
CA ARG A 51 -15.94 -1.92 -9.60
C ARG A 51 -14.83 -2.42 -10.51
N CYS A 52 -15.12 -2.50 -11.81
CA CYS A 52 -14.11 -2.77 -12.81
C CYS A 52 -13.06 -1.66 -12.82
N ARG A 53 -11.77 -1.99 -12.80
CA ARG A 53 -10.68 -1.01 -12.85
C ARG A 53 -10.55 -0.27 -14.18
N GLN A 54 -11.12 -0.82 -15.26
CA GLN A 54 -11.08 -0.24 -16.61
C GLN A 54 -12.27 0.70 -16.83
N CYS A 55 -13.50 0.17 -16.80
CA CYS A 55 -14.70 0.96 -17.10
C CYS A 55 -15.36 1.60 -15.86
N GLY A 56 -14.92 1.27 -14.63
CA GLY A 56 -15.52 1.76 -13.39
C GLY A 56 -16.91 1.20 -13.06
N SER A 57 -17.53 0.46 -13.98
CA SER A 57 -18.87 -0.12 -13.81
C SER A 57 -18.87 -1.21 -12.73
N ALA A 58 -19.92 -1.20 -11.90
CA ALA A 58 -20.26 -2.28 -10.99
C ALA A 58 -21.37 -3.19 -11.54
N ALA A 59 -22.16 -2.70 -12.51
CA ALA A 59 -23.31 -3.43 -13.05
C ALA A 59 -22.91 -4.66 -13.87
N ALA A 60 -21.76 -4.59 -14.54
CA ALA A 60 -21.22 -5.68 -15.35
C ALA A 60 -20.30 -6.63 -14.57
N VAL A 61 -20.17 -6.44 -13.25
CA VAL A 61 -19.27 -7.22 -12.39
C VAL A 61 -20.04 -8.34 -11.72
N HIS A 62 -19.53 -9.56 -11.85
CA HIS A 62 -20.04 -10.74 -11.16
C HIS A 62 -18.93 -11.41 -10.34
N LEU A 63 -19.31 -11.99 -9.20
CA LEU A 63 -18.40 -12.67 -8.30
C LEU A 63 -18.52 -14.18 -8.44
N TYR A 64 -17.36 -14.84 -8.50
CA TYR A 64 -17.25 -16.29 -8.64
C TYR A 64 -16.27 -16.86 -7.60
N PRO A 65 -16.49 -18.10 -7.13
CA PRO A 65 -15.49 -18.84 -6.37
C PRO A 65 -14.22 -19.02 -7.21
N ALA A 66 -13.06 -18.80 -6.61
CA ALA A 66 -11.76 -19.02 -7.24
C ALA A 66 -10.85 -19.85 -6.35
N THR A 67 -10.09 -20.76 -6.95
CA THR A 67 -9.07 -21.52 -6.23
C THR A 67 -7.95 -20.57 -5.78
N ARG A 68 -7.65 -20.59 -4.48
CA ARG A 68 -6.50 -19.89 -3.92
C ARG A 68 -5.23 -20.49 -4.53
N PRO A 69 -4.34 -19.69 -5.12
CA PRO A 69 -3.08 -20.20 -5.66
C PRO A 69 -2.29 -20.85 -4.53
N TYR A 70 -1.77 -22.06 -4.76
CA TYR A 70 -0.88 -22.69 -3.83
C TYR A 70 0.42 -21.88 -3.76
N LEU A 71 0.68 -21.29 -2.59
CA LEU A 71 2.02 -20.85 -2.25
C LEU A 71 2.67 -21.99 -1.45
N PRO A 72 3.78 -22.58 -1.94
CA PRO A 72 4.54 -23.51 -1.13
C PRO A 72 4.98 -22.81 0.16
N PRO A 73 5.11 -23.54 1.28
CA PRO A 73 5.66 -22.97 2.50
C PRO A 73 7.07 -22.45 2.21
N MET A 74 7.20 -21.13 2.10
CA MET A 74 8.48 -20.46 1.87
C MET A 74 9.09 -20.17 3.23
N THR A 75 10.38 -20.47 3.37
CA THR A 75 11.14 -20.04 4.54
C THR A 75 11.31 -18.51 4.51
N ALA A 76 11.65 -17.89 5.65
CA ALA A 76 12.01 -16.48 5.68
C ALA A 76 13.14 -16.14 4.68
N THR A 77 14.06 -17.09 4.48
CA THR A 77 15.16 -17.00 3.50
C THR A 77 14.65 -16.98 2.06
N ASP A 78 13.66 -17.81 1.73
CA ASP A 78 13.06 -17.86 0.39
C ASP A 78 12.29 -16.57 0.07
N MET A 79 11.57 -16.03 1.06
CA MET A 79 10.89 -14.74 0.95
C MET A 79 11.88 -13.59 0.75
N ALA A 80 12.97 -13.57 1.52
CA ALA A 80 14.03 -12.57 1.36
C ALA A 80 14.67 -12.68 -0.04
N ALA A 81 14.97 -13.89 -0.51
CA ALA A 81 15.49 -14.11 -1.85
C ALA A 81 14.52 -13.62 -2.93
N LEU A 82 13.22 -13.91 -2.81
CA LEU A 82 12.19 -13.43 -3.73
C LEU A 82 12.12 -11.90 -3.78
N ILE A 83 12.20 -11.23 -2.63
CA ILE A 83 12.19 -9.76 -2.56
C ILE A 83 13.47 -9.20 -3.19
N PHE A 84 14.65 -9.66 -2.77
CA PHE A 84 15.93 -9.13 -3.24
C PHE A 84 16.19 -9.41 -4.72
N PHE A 85 16.00 -10.66 -5.17
CA PHE A 85 16.23 -11.03 -6.56
C PHE A 85 15.07 -10.61 -7.47
N GLY A 86 13.82 -10.63 -6.97
CA GLY A 86 12.67 -10.08 -7.67
C GLY A 86 12.80 -8.58 -7.92
N ALA A 87 13.22 -7.80 -6.91
CA ALA A 87 13.50 -6.37 -7.04
C ALA A 87 14.62 -6.09 -8.04
N ARG A 88 15.70 -6.90 -8.06
CA ARG A 88 16.76 -6.78 -9.07
C ARG A 88 16.25 -7.08 -10.48
N LYS A 89 15.38 -8.09 -10.64
CA LYS A 89 14.81 -8.46 -11.95
C LYS A 89 13.86 -7.38 -12.46
N ALA A 90 13.00 -6.84 -11.59
CA ALA A 90 12.12 -5.70 -11.89
C ALA A 90 12.90 -4.42 -12.20
N ALA A 91 13.97 -4.12 -11.45
CA ALA A 91 14.85 -2.98 -11.73
C ALA A 91 15.60 -3.15 -13.06
N LYS A 92 15.97 -4.38 -13.42
CA LYS A 92 16.60 -4.68 -14.72
C LYS A 92 15.61 -4.57 -15.88
N SER A 93 14.35 -4.94 -15.70
CA SER A 93 13.32 -4.76 -16.73
C SER A 93 12.89 -3.30 -16.88
N SER A 94 12.77 -2.54 -15.79
CA SER A 94 12.43 -1.10 -15.86
C SER A 94 13.55 -0.27 -16.49
N ARG A 95 14.83 -0.66 -16.30
CA ARG A 95 15.96 -0.06 -17.04
C ARG A 95 15.94 -0.33 -18.54
N ARG A 96 15.19 -1.33 -19.01
CA ARG A 96 15.02 -1.63 -20.45
C ARG A 96 13.80 -0.95 -21.05
N ASP A 97 12.99 -0.27 -20.25
CA ASP A 97 11.86 0.51 -20.75
C ASP A 97 12.37 1.89 -21.22
N PRO A 98 12.32 2.19 -22.53
CA PRO A 98 12.87 3.44 -23.07
C PRO A 98 12.16 4.68 -22.51
N ILE A 99 10.91 4.56 -22.05
CA ILE A 99 10.15 5.67 -21.45
C ILE A 99 10.69 5.96 -20.04
N ILE A 100 10.92 4.91 -19.24
CA ILE A 100 11.47 5.04 -17.88
C ILE A 100 12.94 5.51 -17.94
N GLU A 101 13.71 5.03 -18.92
CA GLU A 101 15.09 5.47 -19.12
C GLU A 101 15.16 6.96 -19.52
N ALA A 102 14.27 7.43 -20.40
CA ALA A 102 14.17 8.84 -20.75
C ALA A 102 13.78 9.71 -19.53
N ALA A 103 12.82 9.26 -18.72
CA ALA A 103 12.43 9.94 -17.49
C ALA A 103 13.59 10.03 -16.48
N TRP A 104 14.34 8.93 -16.26
CA TRP A 104 15.52 8.93 -15.39
C TRP A 104 16.62 9.86 -15.89
N ARG A 105 16.89 9.91 -17.20
CA ARG A 105 17.88 10.85 -17.77
C ARG A 105 17.48 12.31 -17.56
N THR A 106 16.17 12.59 -17.60
CA THR A 106 15.64 13.95 -17.39
C THR A 106 15.75 14.37 -15.93
N LEU A 107 15.51 13.44 -14.99
CA LEU A 107 15.62 13.67 -13.55
C LEU A 107 17.08 13.67 -13.04
N SER A 108 17.97 12.94 -13.71
CA SER A 108 19.39 12.81 -13.32
C SER A 108 20.30 13.83 -14.01
N ALA A 109 19.75 14.65 -14.93
CA ALA A 109 20.49 15.79 -15.46
C ALA A 109 20.85 16.72 -14.28
N PRO A 110 22.13 17.07 -14.07
CA PRO A 110 22.48 17.98 -13.00
C PRO A 110 21.71 19.27 -13.25
N ALA A 111 20.86 19.64 -12.30
CA ALA A 111 20.13 20.90 -12.36
C ALA A 111 21.16 22.01 -12.58
N ARG A 112 21.20 22.57 -13.80
CA ARG A 112 21.84 23.86 -14.04
C ARG A 112 21.00 24.88 -13.30
N GLN A 113 21.17 24.92 -11.98
CA GLN A 113 20.60 25.94 -11.12
C GLN A 113 21.30 27.24 -11.54
N SER A 114 20.57 28.03 -12.33
CA SER A 114 20.74 29.47 -12.40
C SER A 114 20.97 29.99 -10.99
N ALA A 115 22.21 30.36 -10.71
CA ALA A 115 22.65 30.89 -9.43
C ALA A 115 21.94 32.22 -9.17
N GLN A 116 20.84 32.21 -8.43
CA GLN A 116 20.41 33.41 -7.72
C GLN A 116 21.13 33.45 -6.37
N PRO A 117 21.75 34.59 -6.00
CA PRO A 117 22.42 34.74 -4.71
C PRO A 117 21.38 34.63 -3.59
N ARG A 118 21.61 33.72 -2.63
CA ARG A 118 20.76 33.58 -1.44
C ARG A 118 20.89 34.84 -0.57
N PRO A 119 19.78 35.38 -0.03
CA PRO A 119 19.86 36.46 0.94
C PRO A 119 20.51 35.99 2.26
N PRO A 120 21.19 36.89 3.00
CA PRO A 120 21.87 36.54 4.24
C PRO A 120 20.88 36.06 5.30
N ARG A 121 21.29 35.03 6.05
CA ARG A 121 20.50 34.41 7.11
C ARG A 121 20.41 35.37 8.31
N PRO A 122 19.21 35.61 8.89
CA PRO A 122 19.10 36.38 10.13
C PRO A 122 19.80 35.67 11.29
N ALA A 123 20.40 36.45 12.19
CA ALA A 123 21.14 35.95 13.34
C ALA A 123 20.22 35.16 14.30
N PRO A 124 20.71 34.07 14.92
CA PRO A 124 19.94 33.32 15.90
C PRO A 124 19.69 34.16 17.18
N PRO A 125 18.52 34.02 17.82
CA PRO A 125 18.24 34.70 19.08
C PRO A 125 19.16 34.19 20.19
N PRO A 126 19.55 35.04 21.17
CA PRO A 126 20.42 34.63 22.26
C PRO A 126 19.72 33.58 23.13
N LEU A 127 20.35 32.41 23.25
CA LEU A 127 19.93 31.34 24.15
C LEU A 127 20.04 31.84 25.60
N ARG A 128 18.91 32.16 26.22
CA ARG A 128 18.85 32.35 27.67
C ARG A 128 18.97 30.97 28.33
N LEU A 129 20.16 30.66 28.82
CA LEU A 129 20.42 29.53 29.72
C LEU A 129 19.65 29.76 31.03
N ALA A 130 18.45 29.18 31.14
CA ALA A 130 17.75 29.06 32.41
C ALA A 130 18.43 27.95 33.22
N TRP A 131 19.26 28.35 34.19
CA TRP A 131 19.79 27.42 35.18
C TRP A 131 18.66 27.01 36.13
N PRO A 132 18.45 25.70 36.40
CA PRO A 132 17.47 25.28 37.39
C PRO A 132 17.90 25.77 38.77
N ARG A 133 16.97 26.41 39.49
CA ARG A 133 17.17 26.77 40.91
C ARG A 133 17.29 25.49 41.74
N PRO A 134 18.24 25.39 42.68
CA PRO A 134 18.24 24.29 43.64
C PRO A 134 17.02 24.40 44.58
N ASP A 135 16.34 23.29 44.77
CA ASP A 135 15.22 23.15 45.71
C ASP A 135 15.67 23.47 47.15
N ARG A 136 14.87 24.29 47.84
CA ARG A 136 15.00 24.51 49.28
C ARG A 136 14.38 23.31 50.01
N PRO A 137 15.05 22.71 51.01
CA PRO A 137 14.40 21.73 51.87
C PRO A 137 13.42 22.41 52.85
N ASP A 138 12.23 21.83 52.99
CA ASP A 138 11.18 22.23 53.94
C ASP A 138 11.63 21.98 55.40
N PRO A 139 11.51 22.97 56.30
CA PRO A 139 11.78 22.76 57.71
C PRO A 139 10.45 22.59 58.48
N GLU A 140 9.93 21.37 58.57
CA GLU A 140 8.91 21.03 59.59
C GLU A 140 8.82 19.51 59.77
N SER A 141 9.64 18.99 60.67
CA SER A 141 9.53 17.64 61.24
C SER A 141 10.14 17.66 62.64
N VAL A 142 9.42 18.25 63.60
CA VAL A 142 9.50 17.95 65.04
C VAL A 142 8.11 18.09 65.63
#